data_AF-W6UJV8-F1
#
_entry.id   AF-W6UJV8-F1
#
_cell.length_a   1.000
_cell.length_b   1.000
_cell.length_c   1.000
_cell.angle_alpha   90.00
_cell.angle_beta   90.00
_cell.angle_gamma   90.00
#
_symmetry.space_group_name_H-M   'P 1'
#
loop_
_entity.id
_entity.type
_entity.pdbx_description
1 polymer ?
#
loop_
_entity_poly.entity_id
_entity_poly.type
_entity_poly.pdbx_seq_one_letter_code
_entity_poly.pdbx_strand_id
1 'polypeptide(L)'
;MAQNSLTQRTIGPVCSGTISLDISKMKDGDFAGLGLLQQKYGLAGVKITGDSKALVMINASTGKPVEGQRIPLNQKVVYFKAECNFRNRKDVADFYYSLDGKTWMPLGTQLKMAYTFPHFMGYRFALFNYATKNIGGAADFDFFRITSSISTKK
;
A
#
# COMPACT_ATOMS: atom_id res chain seq x y z
N MET A 1 0.77 -14.49 3.26
CA MET A 1 1.44 -13.39 2.54
C MET A 1 1.63 -13.85 1.10
N ALA A 2 1.46 -12.99 0.10
CA ALA A 2 1.83 -13.35 -1.26
C ALA A 2 3.36 -13.56 -1.33
N GLN A 3 3.79 -14.61 -2.04
CA GLN A 3 5.21 -14.83 -2.31
C GLN A 3 5.81 -13.60 -3.02
N ASN A 4 7.13 -13.41 -2.86
CA ASN A 4 7.90 -12.32 -3.48
C ASN A 4 7.50 -10.91 -3.04
N SER A 5 6.88 -10.77 -1.87
CA SER A 5 6.71 -9.45 -1.27
C SER A 5 8.04 -8.96 -0.69
N LEU A 6 8.58 -7.89 -1.26
CA LEU A 6 9.83 -7.26 -0.79
C LEU A 6 9.53 -6.32 0.37
N THR A 7 10.25 -6.45 1.49
CA THR A 7 9.92 -5.69 2.72
C THR A 7 11.08 -4.89 3.29
N GLN A 8 10.75 -3.76 3.90
CA GLN A 8 11.67 -2.94 4.70
C GLN A 8 10.99 -2.49 5.99
N ARG A 9 11.75 -2.35 7.08
CA ARG A 9 11.23 -1.91 8.39
C ARG A 9 10.65 -0.50 8.31
N THR A 10 9.57 -0.25 9.05
CA THR A 10 9.15 1.12 9.37
C THR A 10 10.09 1.73 10.42
N ILE A 11 10.10 3.06 10.53
CA ILE A 11 11.02 3.80 11.41
C ILE A 11 10.21 4.75 12.29
N GLY A 12 10.48 4.74 13.60
CA GLY A 12 9.87 5.66 14.55
C GLY A 12 10.58 7.02 14.60
N PRO A 13 9.93 8.07 15.15
CA PRO A 13 8.56 8.09 15.65
C PRO A 13 7.51 8.28 14.54
N VAL A 14 7.94 8.68 13.35
CA VAL A 14 7.13 8.82 12.14
C VAL A 14 8.00 8.47 10.93
N CYS A 15 7.39 7.90 9.89
CA CYS A 15 8.05 7.70 8.61
C CYS A 15 7.03 7.67 7.48
N SER A 16 7.49 7.98 6.26
CA SER A 16 6.71 7.76 5.05
C SER A 16 7.46 6.86 4.08
N GLY A 17 6.74 5.96 3.41
CA GLY A 17 7.25 5.12 2.33
C GLY A 17 6.51 5.44 1.04
N THR A 18 7.25 5.66 -0.04
CA THR A 18 6.71 6.08 -1.34
C THR A 18 7.22 5.18 -2.45
N ILE A 19 6.34 4.77 -3.38
CA ILE A 19 6.69 4.00 -4.58
C ILE A 19 6.21 4.69 -5.85
N SER A 20 6.88 4.36 -6.96
CA SER A 20 6.39 4.55 -8.33
C SER A 20 6.12 3.17 -8.93
N LEU A 21 4.93 2.97 -9.49
CA LEU A 21 4.44 1.70 -10.00
C LEU A 21 3.96 1.85 -11.44
N ASP A 22 4.54 1.09 -12.36
CA ASP A 22 4.02 0.89 -13.71
C ASP A 22 3.25 -0.44 -13.79
N ILE A 23 1.98 -0.34 -14.20
CA ILE A 23 1.02 -1.43 -14.28
C ILE A 23 0.80 -1.96 -15.71
N SER A 24 1.63 -1.56 -16.67
CA SER A 24 1.45 -1.88 -18.10
C SER A 24 1.43 -3.38 -18.40
N LYS A 25 2.12 -4.18 -17.58
CA LYS A 25 2.24 -5.64 -17.73
C LYS A 25 1.32 -6.43 -16.80
N MET A 26 0.46 -5.74 -16.04
CA MET A 26 -0.50 -6.40 -15.16
C MET A 26 -1.67 -6.98 -15.98
N LYS A 27 -2.19 -8.12 -15.53
CA LYS A 27 -3.27 -8.89 -16.17
C LYS A 27 -4.51 -8.95 -15.28
N ASP A 28 -5.63 -9.41 -15.85
CA ASP A 28 -6.88 -9.60 -15.11
C ASP A 28 -6.67 -10.47 -13.85
N GLY A 29 -7.06 -9.91 -12.70
CA GLY A 29 -6.89 -10.53 -11.39
C GLY A 29 -5.61 -10.11 -10.65
N ASP A 30 -4.72 -9.32 -11.26
CA ASP A 30 -3.53 -8.84 -10.55
C ASP A 30 -3.87 -7.72 -9.56
N PHE A 31 -3.20 -7.74 -8.40
CA PHE A 31 -3.16 -6.66 -7.44
C PHE A 31 -1.72 -6.38 -7.02
N ALA A 32 -1.25 -5.15 -7.27
CA ALA A 32 0.11 -4.73 -6.97
C ALA A 32 0.15 -3.34 -6.32
N GLY A 33 1.09 -3.12 -5.41
CA GLY A 33 1.21 -1.83 -4.74
C GLY A 33 2.10 -1.81 -3.50
N LEU A 34 1.78 -0.88 -2.60
CA LEU A 34 2.46 -0.63 -1.34
C LEU A 34 1.59 -1.09 -0.17
N GLY A 35 2.17 -1.90 0.72
CA GLY A 35 1.54 -2.40 1.92
C GLY A 35 2.24 -1.96 3.20
N LEU A 36 1.48 -1.94 4.29
CA LEU A 36 1.95 -1.95 5.65
C LEU A 36 1.64 -3.31 6.25
N LEU A 37 2.67 -4.13 6.33
CA LEU A 37 2.57 -5.55 6.64
C LEU A 37 2.64 -5.80 8.15
N GLN A 38 1.59 -6.46 8.62
CA GLN A 38 1.48 -7.23 9.86
C GLN A 38 0.26 -8.18 9.64
N GLN A 39 -0.18 -8.95 10.62
CA GLN A 39 -1.44 -9.69 10.59
C GLN A 39 -2.63 -8.77 10.28
N LYS A 40 -2.64 -7.57 10.87
CA LYS A 40 -3.61 -6.50 10.63
C LYS A 40 -3.05 -5.49 9.62
N TYR A 41 -2.91 -5.93 8.37
CA TYR A 41 -2.26 -5.15 7.32
C TYR A 41 -3.15 -4.05 6.72
N GLY A 42 -2.51 -3.13 6.01
CA GLY A 42 -3.16 -2.25 5.04
C GLY A 42 -2.45 -2.34 3.69
N LEU A 43 -3.19 -2.31 2.59
CA LEU A 43 -2.63 -2.34 1.23
C LEU A 43 -3.20 -1.16 0.44
N ALA A 44 -2.37 -0.48 -0.33
CA ALA A 44 -2.79 0.50 -1.34
C ALA A 44 -2.11 0.14 -2.66
N GLY A 45 -2.90 -0.02 -3.71
CA GLY A 45 -2.37 -0.53 -4.97
C GLY A 45 -3.35 -0.39 -6.13
N VAL A 46 -3.00 -1.00 -7.26
CA VAL A 46 -3.87 -1.11 -8.43
C VAL A 46 -4.36 -2.52 -8.57
N LYS A 47 -5.68 -2.69 -8.71
CA LYS A 47 -6.33 -3.95 -9.03
C LYS A 47 -6.84 -3.93 -10.47
N ILE A 48 -6.56 -5.00 -11.22
CA ILE A 48 -7.07 -5.21 -12.58
C ILE A 48 -8.26 -6.17 -12.52
N THR A 49 -9.38 -5.81 -13.14
CA THR A 49 -10.58 -6.65 -13.20
C THR A 49 -11.16 -6.57 -14.61
N GLY A 50 -11.01 -7.66 -15.36
CA GLY A 50 -11.17 -7.65 -16.82
C GLY A 50 -10.24 -6.61 -17.42
N ASP A 51 -10.79 -5.71 -18.22
CA ASP A 51 -10.05 -4.59 -18.83
C ASP A 51 -9.99 -3.33 -17.95
N SER A 52 -10.69 -3.34 -16.82
CA SER A 52 -10.75 -2.18 -15.92
C SER A 52 -9.60 -2.18 -14.91
N LYS A 53 -9.10 -0.97 -14.60
CA LYS A 53 -8.04 -0.74 -13.63
C LYS A 53 -8.58 0.19 -12.55
N ALA A 54 -8.28 -0.11 -11.28
CA ALA A 54 -8.72 0.74 -10.18
C ALA A 54 -7.64 0.85 -9.10
N LEU A 55 -7.49 2.06 -8.55
CA LEU A 55 -6.83 2.26 -7.27
C LEU A 55 -7.70 1.66 -6.18
N VAL A 56 -7.09 0.85 -5.33
CA VAL A 56 -7.78 0.13 -4.26
C VAL A 56 -6.97 0.27 -2.99
N MET A 57 -7.65 0.61 -1.89
CA MET A 57 -7.11 0.48 -0.54
C MET A 57 -7.85 -0.61 0.22
N ILE A 58 -7.11 -1.53 0.83
CA ILE A 58 -7.62 -2.58 1.70
C ILE A 58 -7.18 -2.29 3.12
N ASN A 59 -8.14 -2.27 4.05
CA ASN A 59 -7.91 -2.14 5.48
C ASN A 59 -8.29 -3.46 6.18
N ALA A 60 -7.32 -4.13 6.80
CA ALA A 60 -7.54 -5.37 7.55
C ALA A 60 -7.34 -5.18 9.07
N SER A 61 -7.51 -3.96 9.60
CA SER A 61 -7.32 -3.65 11.02
C SER A 61 -8.25 -4.45 11.97
N THR A 62 -9.42 -4.86 11.50
CA THR A 62 -10.38 -5.70 12.24
C THR A 62 -10.08 -7.20 12.13
N GLY A 63 -9.06 -7.59 11.37
CA GLY A 63 -8.75 -8.99 11.04
C GLY A 63 -9.50 -9.50 9.80
N LYS A 64 -10.48 -8.76 9.29
CA LYS A 64 -11.13 -9.01 8.00
C LYS A 64 -10.75 -7.92 7.01
N PRO A 65 -10.24 -8.26 5.81
CA PRO A 65 -9.89 -7.26 4.81
C PRO A 65 -11.17 -6.59 4.27
N VAL A 66 -11.23 -5.27 4.36
CA VAL A 66 -12.30 -4.45 3.79
C VAL A 66 -11.71 -3.51 2.76
N GLU A 67 -12.34 -3.44 1.58
CA GLU A 67 -12.02 -2.44 0.58
C GLU A 67 -12.50 -1.06 1.06
N GLY A 68 -11.57 -0.21 1.48
CA GLY A 68 -11.87 1.11 2.05
C GLY A 68 -12.19 2.17 1.01
N GLN A 69 -11.66 2.02 -0.21
CA GLN A 69 -11.96 2.89 -1.34
C GLN A 69 -11.55 2.24 -2.66
N ARG A 70 -12.31 2.55 -3.72
CA ARG A 70 -12.02 2.17 -5.10
C ARG A 70 -12.19 3.37 -6.03
N ILE A 71 -11.18 3.66 -6.84
CA ILE A 71 -11.20 4.77 -7.79
C ILE A 71 -10.77 4.26 -9.17
N PRO A 72 -11.55 4.48 -10.24
CA PRO A 72 -11.12 4.13 -11.60
C PRO A 72 -9.78 4.77 -11.96
N LEU A 73 -8.92 4.03 -12.67
CA LEU A 73 -7.59 4.48 -13.08
C LEU A 73 -7.44 4.36 -14.59
N ASN A 74 -7.13 5.49 -15.25
CA ASN A 74 -6.99 5.57 -16.70
C ASN A 74 -5.53 5.79 -17.17
N GLN A 75 -4.55 5.49 -16.31
CA GLN A 75 -3.13 5.63 -16.64
C GLN A 75 -2.31 4.42 -16.19
N LYS A 76 -1.08 4.33 -16.73
CA LYS A 76 -0.17 3.19 -16.54
C LYS A 76 0.80 3.37 -15.39
N VAL A 77 1.17 4.60 -15.06
CA VAL A 77 2.08 4.88 -13.94
C VAL A 77 1.29 5.53 -12.84
N VAL A 78 1.49 5.08 -11.61
CA VAL A 78 0.87 5.67 -10.42
C VAL A 78 1.83 5.61 -9.25
N TYR A 79 1.71 6.56 -8.33
CA TYR A 79 2.52 6.61 -7.13
C TYR A 79 1.66 6.34 -5.91
N PHE A 80 2.22 5.60 -4.95
CA PHE A 80 1.59 5.37 -3.65
C PHE A 80 2.50 5.82 -2.53
N LYS A 81 1.89 6.36 -1.47
CA LYS A 81 2.58 6.75 -0.25
C LYS A 81 1.82 6.22 0.95
N ALA A 82 2.55 5.69 1.93
CA ALA A 82 2.01 5.32 3.23
C ALA A 82 2.75 6.10 4.33
N GLU A 83 2.02 6.82 5.16
CA GLU A 83 2.55 7.60 6.27
C GLU A 83 2.23 6.89 7.58
N CYS A 84 3.24 6.59 8.38
CA CYS A 84 3.11 5.93 9.67
C CYS A 84 3.36 6.91 10.81
N ASN A 85 2.46 6.92 11.81
CA ASN A 85 2.60 7.73 13.00
C ASN A 85 2.58 6.86 14.26
N PHE A 86 3.75 6.73 14.87
CA PHE A 86 3.98 5.97 16.10
C PHE A 86 4.14 6.88 17.34
N ARG A 87 4.04 8.21 17.18
CA ARG A 87 4.16 9.16 18.30
C ARG A 87 3.12 8.81 19.37
N ASN A 88 3.55 8.81 20.64
CA ASN A 88 2.70 8.54 21.79
C ASN A 88 1.90 7.23 21.67
N ARG A 89 2.45 6.21 20.97
CA ARG A 89 1.77 4.93 20.71
C ARG A 89 0.43 5.10 19.98
N LYS A 90 0.31 6.13 19.12
CA LYS A 90 -0.90 6.36 18.32
C LYS A 90 -1.13 5.18 17.37
N ASP A 91 -0.05 4.65 16.78
CA ASP A 91 -0.03 3.47 15.93
C ASP A 91 -1.10 3.52 14.85
N VAL A 92 -1.02 4.56 14.02
CA VAL A 92 -1.92 4.74 12.87
C VAL A 92 -1.14 5.01 11.59
N ALA A 93 -1.72 4.60 10.46
CA ALA A 93 -1.18 4.93 9.17
C ALA A 93 -2.26 5.40 8.19
N ASP A 94 -1.89 6.36 7.35
CA ASP A 94 -2.74 6.92 6.31
C ASP A 94 -2.09 6.60 4.95
N PHE A 95 -2.89 6.19 3.97
CA PHE A 95 -2.44 5.90 2.60
C PHE A 95 -2.85 7.02 1.66
N TYR A 96 -2.01 7.23 0.64
CA TYR A 96 -2.18 8.26 -0.37
C TYR A 96 -1.80 7.71 -1.75
N TYR A 97 -2.37 8.31 -2.79
CA TYR A 97 -1.96 8.10 -4.17
C TYR A 97 -1.62 9.44 -4.83
N SER A 98 -0.87 9.37 -5.92
CA SER A 98 -0.58 10.51 -6.78
C SER A 98 -0.55 10.06 -8.24
N LEU A 99 -1.13 10.87 -9.13
CA LEU A 99 -1.14 10.60 -10.57
C LEU A 99 0.00 11.29 -11.31
N ASP A 100 0.60 12.31 -10.70
CA ASP A 100 1.66 13.17 -11.26
C ASP A 100 3.00 13.07 -10.50
N GLY A 101 3.03 12.30 -9.40
CA GLY A 101 4.18 12.18 -8.50
C GLY A 101 4.43 13.39 -7.60
N LYS A 102 3.54 14.41 -7.64
CA LYS A 102 3.69 15.69 -6.95
C LYS A 102 2.54 15.96 -5.99
N THR A 103 1.32 15.80 -6.47
CA THR A 103 0.08 16.05 -5.73
C THR A 103 -0.43 14.76 -5.12
N TRP A 104 -0.57 14.73 -3.79
CA TRP A 104 -0.96 13.55 -3.04
C TRP A 104 -2.40 13.65 -2.55
N MET A 105 -3.21 12.66 -2.89
CA MET A 105 -4.60 12.54 -2.47
C MET A 105 -4.75 11.36 -1.50
N PRO A 106 -5.56 11.49 -0.43
CA PRO A 106 -5.80 10.38 0.49
C PRO A 106 -6.51 9.21 -0.22
N LEU A 107 -6.21 7.98 0.21
CA LEU A 107 -6.81 6.76 -0.30
C LEU A 107 -7.30 5.88 0.85
N GLY A 108 -8.62 5.66 0.92
CA GLY A 108 -9.25 4.78 1.88
C GLY A 108 -9.34 5.36 3.29
N THR A 109 -9.32 4.47 4.28
CA THR A 109 -9.50 4.80 5.69
C THR A 109 -8.20 4.64 6.47
N GLN A 110 -8.11 5.31 7.61
CA GLN A 110 -6.94 5.18 8.50
C GLN A 110 -6.78 3.73 8.96
N LEU A 111 -5.56 3.19 8.81
CA LEU A 111 -5.18 1.90 9.34
C LEU A 111 -4.85 2.06 10.83
N LYS A 112 -5.65 1.44 11.71
CA LYS A 112 -5.26 1.26 13.12
C LYS A 112 -4.31 0.08 13.23
N MET A 113 -3.03 0.38 13.46
CA MET A 113 -1.99 -0.62 13.58
C MET A 113 -2.05 -1.31 14.95
N ALA A 114 -1.70 -2.59 14.98
CA ALA A 114 -1.59 -3.35 16.22
C ALA A 114 -0.42 -4.32 16.13
N TYR A 115 0.37 -4.44 17.19
CA TYR A 115 1.37 -5.49 17.32
C TYR A 115 0.69 -6.76 17.84
N THR A 116 0.68 -7.84 17.05
CA THR A 116 -0.01 -9.09 17.41
C THR A 116 0.93 -10.29 17.35
N PHE A 117 0.66 -11.25 18.23
CA PHE A 117 1.18 -12.62 18.15
C PHE A 117 0.23 -13.39 17.20
N PRO A 118 0.70 -14.15 16.19
CA PRO A 118 1.98 -14.86 16.10
C PRO A 118 3.07 -14.22 15.23
N HIS A 119 2.81 -13.10 14.55
CA HIS A 119 3.78 -12.52 13.61
C HIS A 119 5.03 -11.94 14.30
N PHE A 120 4.93 -11.53 15.58
CA PHE A 120 6.03 -11.04 16.43
C PHE A 120 7.01 -10.10 15.72
N MET A 121 6.45 -9.18 14.92
CA MET A 121 7.19 -8.29 14.04
C MET A 121 6.51 -6.92 14.04
N GLY A 122 7.31 -5.85 14.14
CA GLY A 122 6.81 -4.50 13.89
C GLY A 122 6.32 -4.34 12.44
N TYR A 123 5.51 -3.32 12.19
CA TYR A 123 5.03 -3.07 10.83
C TYR A 123 6.18 -2.84 9.85
N ARG A 124 6.04 -3.38 8.64
CA ARG A 124 6.99 -3.20 7.54
C ARG A 124 6.31 -2.60 6.33
N PHE A 125 7.02 -1.75 5.59
CA PHE A 125 6.64 -1.47 4.21
C PHE A 125 6.81 -2.73 3.37
N ALA A 126 5.88 -2.99 2.47
CA ALA A 126 5.91 -4.13 1.57
C ALA A 126 5.56 -3.71 0.15
N LEU A 127 6.43 -4.00 -0.81
CA LEU A 127 6.10 -3.97 -2.23
C LEU A 127 5.55 -5.35 -2.58
N PHE A 128 4.37 -5.40 -3.17
CA PHE A 128 3.70 -6.66 -3.47
C PHE A 128 3.13 -6.67 -4.88
N ASN A 129 3.04 -7.87 -5.46
CA ASN A 129 2.28 -8.16 -6.66
C ASN A 129 1.77 -9.60 -6.56
N TYR A 130 0.48 -9.83 -6.76
CA TYR A 130 -0.09 -11.18 -6.81
C TYR A 130 -1.31 -11.26 -7.71
N ALA A 131 -1.56 -12.44 -8.27
CA ALA A 131 -2.71 -12.73 -9.13
C ALA A 131 -3.80 -13.49 -8.36
N THR A 132 -5.06 -13.14 -8.59
CA THR A 132 -6.23 -13.90 -8.06
C THR A 132 -6.93 -14.77 -9.11
N LYS A 133 -6.55 -14.64 -10.39
CA LYS A 133 -7.12 -15.41 -11.50
C LYS A 133 -6.05 -16.18 -12.25
N ASN A 134 -5.23 -15.48 -13.04
CA ASN A 134 -4.23 -16.07 -13.91
C ASN A 134 -2.84 -15.52 -13.58
N ILE A 135 -1.85 -16.40 -13.47
CA ILE A 135 -0.45 -16.01 -13.28
C ILE A 135 0.17 -15.48 -14.58
N GLY A 136 1.32 -14.80 -14.46
CA GLY A 136 2.12 -14.34 -15.60
C GLY A 136 1.92 -12.87 -15.97
N GLY A 137 1.26 -12.07 -15.13
CA GLY A 137 1.36 -10.61 -15.14
C GLY A 137 2.53 -10.12 -14.30
N ALA A 138 2.91 -8.85 -14.50
CA ALA A 138 4.04 -8.23 -13.80
C ALA A 138 3.75 -6.76 -13.47
N ALA A 139 4.43 -6.28 -12.44
CA ALA A 139 4.38 -4.91 -11.96
C ALA A 139 5.82 -4.38 -11.85
N ASP A 140 6.11 -3.24 -12.48
CA ASP A 140 7.44 -2.66 -12.48
C ASP A 140 7.49 -1.52 -11.45
N PHE A 141 8.39 -1.65 -10.47
CA PHE A 141 8.59 -0.64 -9.42
C PHE A 141 9.86 0.15 -9.73
N ASP A 142 9.72 1.43 -10.06
CA ASP A 142 10.86 2.29 -10.43
C ASP A 142 11.70 2.71 -9.21
N PHE A 143 11.02 2.99 -8.08
CA PHE A 143 11.72 3.24 -6.81
C PHE A 143 10.87 2.88 -5.60
N PHE A 144 11.56 2.70 -4.47
CA PHE A 144 11.03 2.85 -3.13
C PHE A 144 11.85 3.92 -2.40
N ARG A 145 11.17 4.93 -1.82
CA ARG A 145 11.79 6.01 -1.05
C ARG A 145 11.18 6.06 0.34
N ILE A 146 12.04 6.12 1.34
CA ILE A 146 11.64 6.27 2.75
C ILE A 146 12.12 7.60 3.30
N THR A 147 11.28 8.28 4.07
CA THR A 147 11.65 9.50 4.82
C THR A 147 11.24 9.39 6.28
N SER A 148 11.94 10.08 7.17
CA SER A 148 11.62 10.18 8.59
C SER A 148 10.63 11.33 8.91
N SER A 149 9.76 11.66 7.96
CA SER A 149 8.77 12.74 8.06
C SER A 149 7.42 12.29 7.49
N ILE A 150 6.35 12.96 7.92
CA ILE A 150 4.97 12.79 7.45
C ILE A 150 4.37 14.16 7.16
N SER A 151 3.30 14.22 6.37
CA SER A 151 2.66 15.48 6.00
C SER A 151 2.04 16.15 7.23
N THR A 152 2.26 17.45 7.41
CA THR A 152 1.60 18.21 8.49
C THR A 152 0.12 18.34 8.15
N LYS A 153 -0.78 17.83 9.00
CA LYS A 153 -2.21 18.11 8.86
C LYS A 153 -2.40 19.61 9.17
N LYS A 154 -2.89 20.37 8.19
CA LYS A 154 -3.36 21.74 8.40
C LYS A 154 -4.60 21.73 9.30
#